data_AF-A0AAV0JRN0-F1
#
_entry.id   AF-A0AAV0JRN0-F1
#
_cell.length_a   1.000
_cell.length_b   1.000
_cell.length_c   1.000
_cell.angle_alpha   90.00
_cell.angle_beta   90.00
_cell.angle_gamma   90.00
#
_symmetry.space_group_name_H-M   'P 1'
#
loop_
_entity.id
_entity.type
_entity.pdbx_description
1 polymer ?
#
loop_
_entity_poly.entity_id
_entity_poly.type
_entity_poly.pdbx_seq_one_letter_code
_entity_poly.pdbx_strand_id
1 'polypeptide(L)'
;MDSQVIVALALSLVGGLSTSLGALLVILSGAPSLKMLGLLQGFAAGLMLSISFFDLAHNAINSIGFLKGNLWFFAGIIFFAVVVTFIPEPQIAPASEGKRKKENGDEGGKDMMKKHRRQVFYSGIVTAIGISLHNLPEGMAVFLGSLKGLRVGLNLAFAIALHNIPEGVAVALPVYFATQSKWEAFKLATLSGFAEPLGVVVVGV
;
A
#
# COMPACT_ATOMS: atom_id res chain seq x y z
N MET A 1 27.97 -0.43 -7.26
CA MET A 1 26.62 -0.08 -7.74
C MET A 1 26.72 1.21 -8.51
N ASP A 2 26.06 1.30 -9.65
CA ASP A 2 26.03 2.51 -10.46
C ASP A 2 25.40 3.68 -9.67
N SER A 3 25.84 4.91 -9.94
CA SER A 3 25.35 6.11 -9.23
C SER A 3 23.84 6.27 -9.36
N GLN A 4 23.25 5.80 -10.47
CA GLN A 4 21.81 5.87 -10.71
C GLN A 4 21.02 4.90 -9.82
N VAL A 5 21.56 3.71 -9.54
CA VAL A 5 20.92 2.72 -8.65
C VAL A 5 20.89 3.25 -7.22
N ILE A 6 21.97 3.90 -6.76
CA ILE A 6 22.03 4.48 -5.41
C ILE A 6 21.00 5.61 -5.26
N VAL A 7 20.89 6.48 -6.28
CA VAL A 7 19.88 7.55 -6.27
C VAL A 7 18.47 6.97 -6.24
N ALA A 8 18.16 6.00 -7.10
CA ALA A 8 16.85 5.35 -7.12
C ALA A 8 16.53 4.67 -5.78
N LEU A 9 17.49 3.98 -5.16
CA LEU A 9 17.31 3.39 -3.83
C LEU A 9 17.03 4.44 -2.76
N ALA A 10 17.73 5.58 -2.78
CA ALA A 10 17.47 6.66 -1.83
C ALA A 10 16.06 7.24 -2.03
N LEU A 11 15.64 7.45 -3.28
CA LEU A 11 14.31 7.95 -3.61
C LEU A 11 13.20 6.98 -3.22
N SER A 12 13.35 5.69 -3.54
CA SER A 12 12.39 4.64 -3.15
C SER A 12 12.40 4.37 -1.65
N LEU A 13 13.52 4.58 -0.95
CA LEU A 13 13.54 4.51 0.51
C LEU A 13 12.71 5.66 1.11
N VAL A 14 12.80 6.87 0.55
CA VAL A 14 11.95 7.99 0.97
C VAL A 14 10.47 7.67 0.71
N GLY A 15 10.14 7.15 -0.47
CA GLY A 15 8.78 6.69 -0.78
C GLY A 15 8.28 5.64 0.22
N GLY A 16 9.03 4.56 0.42
CA GLY A 16 8.66 3.49 1.35
C GLY A 16 8.53 3.94 2.81
N LEU A 17 9.37 4.88 3.25
CA LEU A 17 9.27 5.47 4.60
C LEU A 17 8.03 6.37 4.76
N SER A 18 7.43 6.88 3.68
CA SER A 18 6.16 7.58 3.76
C SER A 18 5.00 6.66 4.18
N THR A 19 5.08 5.35 3.88
CA THR A 19 4.13 4.35 4.42
C THR A 19 4.27 4.27 5.94
N SER A 20 5.50 4.29 6.47
CA SER A 20 5.74 4.39 7.92
C SER A 20 5.22 5.70 8.51
N LEU A 21 5.31 6.82 7.78
CA LEU A 21 4.77 8.11 8.20
C LEU A 21 3.24 8.06 8.32
N GLY A 22 2.55 7.43 7.36
CA GLY A 22 1.11 7.17 7.45
C GLY A 22 0.72 6.41 8.71
N ALA A 23 1.47 5.35 9.06
CA ALA A 23 1.24 4.61 10.30
C ALA A 23 1.48 5.46 11.56
N LEU A 24 2.51 6.32 11.53
CA LEU A 24 2.82 7.22 12.63
C LEU A 24 1.67 8.22 12.88
N LEU A 25 1.01 8.71 11.84
CA LEU A 25 -0.17 9.58 11.97
C LEU A 25 -1.30 8.88 12.73
N VAL A 26 -1.57 7.60 12.44
CA VAL A 26 -2.58 6.81 13.18
C VAL A 26 -2.20 6.65 14.65
N ILE A 27 -0.91 6.45 14.93
CA ILE A 27 -0.38 6.20 16.28
C ILE A 27 -0.39 7.46 17.15
N LEU A 28 -0.14 8.63 16.55
CA LEU A 28 -0.02 9.92 17.24
C LEU A 28 -1.36 10.67 17.30
N SER A 29 -2.08 10.71 16.19
CA SER A 29 -3.32 11.49 16.05
C SER A 29 -4.59 10.63 16.22
N GLY A 30 -4.43 9.32 16.39
CA GLY A 30 -5.54 8.39 16.47
C GLY A 30 -6.13 8.07 15.09
N ALA A 31 -7.20 7.26 15.09
CA ALA A 31 -7.83 6.83 13.86
C ALA A 31 -8.58 7.97 13.16
N PRO A 32 -8.31 8.25 11.87
CA PRO A 32 -9.09 9.22 11.11
C PRO A 32 -10.54 8.77 10.97
N SER A 33 -11.44 9.75 10.80
CA SER A 33 -12.85 9.46 10.47
C SER A 33 -12.96 8.73 9.12
N LEU A 34 -14.00 7.92 8.92
CA LEU A 34 -14.24 7.22 7.64
C LEU A 34 -14.30 8.19 6.44
N LYS A 35 -14.81 9.41 6.63
CA LYS A 35 -14.82 10.46 5.60
C LYS A 35 -13.40 10.90 5.22
N MET A 36 -12.56 11.16 6.23
CA MET A 36 -11.16 11.53 6.01
C MET A 36 -10.38 10.37 5.37
N LEU A 37 -10.62 9.14 5.80
CA LEU A 37 -10.01 7.96 5.21
C LEU A 37 -10.39 7.83 3.73
N GLY A 38 -11.68 7.97 3.39
CA GLY A 38 -12.13 7.96 2.00
C GLY A 38 -11.50 9.09 1.16
N LEU A 39 -11.35 10.29 1.72
CA LEU A 39 -10.67 11.41 1.05
C LEU A 39 -9.19 11.11 0.79
N LEU A 40 -8.48 10.60 1.79
CA LEU A 40 -7.06 10.22 1.68
C LEU A 40 -6.85 9.12 0.64
N GLN A 41 -7.71 8.09 0.64
CA GLN A 41 -7.66 7.00 -0.33
C GLN A 41 -8.03 7.46 -1.74
N GLY A 42 -9.02 8.33 -1.89
CA GLY A 42 -9.37 8.93 -3.18
C GLY A 42 -8.24 9.81 -3.75
N PHE A 43 -7.57 10.57 -2.89
CA PHE A 43 -6.38 11.33 -3.27
C PHE A 43 -5.23 10.42 -3.73
N ALA A 44 -4.93 9.37 -2.96
CA ALA A 44 -3.95 8.35 -3.30
C ALA A 44 -4.25 7.70 -4.66
N ALA A 45 -5.49 7.24 -4.88
CA ALA A 45 -5.90 6.64 -6.14
C ALA A 45 -5.78 7.62 -7.32
N GLY A 46 -6.15 8.90 -7.11
CA GLY A 46 -6.00 9.95 -8.11
C GLY A 46 -4.54 10.20 -8.51
N LEU A 47 -3.62 10.24 -7.53
CA LEU A 47 -2.19 10.35 -7.79
C LEU A 47 -1.67 9.19 -8.63
N MET A 48 -2.05 7.94 -8.29
CA MET A 48 -1.57 6.76 -9.01
C MET A 48 -2.15 6.66 -10.42
N LEU A 49 -3.40 7.05 -10.64
CA LEU A 49 -3.97 7.17 -11.99
C LEU A 49 -3.22 8.22 -12.82
N SER A 50 -2.95 9.39 -12.23
CA SER A 50 -2.21 10.46 -12.90
C SER A 50 -0.81 9.99 -13.34
N ILE A 51 -0.04 9.40 -12.43
CA ILE A 51 1.30 8.85 -12.70
C ILE A 51 1.24 7.75 -13.77
N SER A 52 0.29 6.82 -13.63
CA SER A 52 0.19 5.68 -14.55
C SER A 52 -0.10 6.12 -15.99
N PHE A 53 -1.02 7.07 -16.19
CA PHE A 53 -1.43 7.48 -17.53
C PHE A 53 -0.58 8.60 -18.11
N PHE A 54 -0.27 9.66 -17.35
CA PHE A 54 0.43 10.83 -17.87
C PHE A 54 1.95 10.69 -17.87
N ASP A 55 2.50 9.80 -17.05
CA ASP A 55 3.94 9.58 -16.99
C ASP A 55 4.31 8.19 -17.56
N LEU A 56 3.97 7.11 -16.87
CA LEU A 56 4.46 5.76 -17.20
C LEU A 56 3.95 5.26 -18.56
N ALA A 57 2.64 5.26 -18.79
CA ALA A 57 2.06 4.79 -20.05
C ALA A 57 2.45 5.67 -21.22
N HIS A 58 2.44 7.00 -21.04
CA HIS A 58 2.87 7.95 -22.05
C HIS A 58 4.34 7.72 -22.46
N ASN A 59 5.25 7.61 -21.48
CA ASN A 59 6.66 7.36 -21.73
C ASN A 59 6.92 5.98 -22.36
N ALA A 60 6.16 4.95 -21.96
CA ALA A 60 6.25 3.62 -22.55
C ALA A 60 5.86 3.65 -24.03
N ILE A 61 4.70 4.23 -24.35
CA ILE A 61 4.21 4.36 -25.74
C ILE A 61 5.22 5.12 -26.61
N ASN A 62 5.79 6.22 -26.10
CA ASN A 62 6.81 6.99 -26.81
C ASN A 62 8.12 6.21 -27.01
N SER A 63 8.46 5.30 -26.09
CA SER A 63 9.73 4.55 -26.13
C SER A 63 9.67 3.29 -26.99
N ILE A 64 8.55 2.54 -26.95
CA ILE A 64 8.44 1.22 -27.62
C ILE A 64 7.33 1.15 -28.69
N GLY A 65 6.61 2.25 -28.91
CA GLY A 65 5.52 2.36 -29.88
C GLY A 65 4.15 1.99 -29.32
N PHE A 66 3.10 2.54 -29.93
CA PHE A 66 1.71 2.42 -29.47
C PHE A 66 1.25 0.98 -29.26
N LEU A 67 1.46 0.10 -30.24
CA LEU A 67 0.98 -1.29 -30.15
C LEU A 67 1.69 -2.05 -29.02
N LYS A 68 3.03 -2.02 -28.98
CA LYS A 68 3.80 -2.73 -27.95
C LYS A 68 3.55 -2.18 -26.55
N GLY A 69 3.46 -0.85 -26.41
CA GLY A 69 3.14 -0.19 -25.15
C GLY A 69 1.81 -0.65 -24.57
N ASN A 70 0.74 -0.65 -25.38
CA ASN A 70 -0.57 -1.12 -24.95
C ASN A 70 -0.59 -2.62 -24.64
N LEU A 71 0.12 -3.46 -25.41
CA LEU A 71 0.21 -4.90 -25.12
C LEU A 71 0.83 -5.16 -23.74
N TRP A 72 1.93 -4.49 -23.41
CA TRP A 72 2.55 -4.61 -22.08
C TRP A 72 1.68 -4.03 -20.95
N PHE A 73 0.98 -2.93 -21.22
CA PHE A 73 0.03 -2.36 -20.25
C PHE A 73 -1.09 -3.35 -19.89
N PHE A 74 -1.77 -3.92 -20.89
CA PHE A 74 -2.83 -4.92 -20.65
C PHE A 74 -2.29 -6.24 -20.08
N ALA A 75 -1.08 -6.67 -20.50
CA ALA A 75 -0.43 -7.82 -19.88
C ALA A 75 -0.17 -7.58 -18.38
N GLY A 76 0.27 -6.37 -18.00
CA GLY A 76 0.43 -5.97 -16.61
C GLY A 76 -0.88 -5.99 -15.82
N ILE A 77 -1.99 -5.50 -16.41
CA ILE A 77 -3.32 -5.58 -15.79
C ILE A 77 -3.73 -7.03 -15.54
N ILE A 78 -3.59 -7.92 -16.53
CA ILE A 78 -3.95 -9.33 -16.39
C ILE A 78 -3.06 -9.99 -15.33
N PHE A 79 -1.76 -9.73 -15.35
CA PHE A 79 -0.82 -10.24 -14.36
C PHE A 79 -1.23 -9.82 -12.94
N PHE A 80 -1.48 -8.53 -12.72
CA PHE A 80 -1.88 -8.03 -11.39
C PHE A 80 -3.26 -8.57 -10.96
N ALA A 81 -4.21 -8.69 -11.89
CA ALA A 81 -5.51 -9.30 -11.62
C ALA A 81 -5.35 -10.75 -11.14
N VAL A 82 -4.48 -11.55 -11.77
CA VAL A 82 -4.17 -12.92 -11.32
C VAL A 82 -3.52 -12.91 -9.95
N VAL A 83 -2.54 -12.03 -9.69
CA VAL A 83 -1.91 -11.92 -8.36
C VAL A 83 -2.94 -11.62 -7.27
N VAL A 84 -3.88 -10.71 -7.51
CA VAL A 84 -4.92 -10.34 -6.55
C VAL A 84 -5.86 -11.51 -6.23
N THR A 85 -6.11 -12.45 -7.15
CA THR A 85 -6.95 -13.64 -6.85
C THR A 85 -6.36 -14.54 -5.76
N PHE A 86 -5.04 -14.46 -5.51
CA PHE A 86 -4.38 -15.20 -4.43
C PHE A 86 -4.41 -14.45 -3.10
N ILE A 87 -4.80 -13.17 -3.09
CA ILE A 87 -4.90 -12.36 -1.89
C ILE A 87 -6.32 -12.54 -1.33
N PRO A 88 -6.48 -13.17 -0.15
CA PRO A 88 -7.79 -13.46 0.39
C PRO A 88 -8.50 -12.16 0.79
N GLU A 89 -9.73 -11.94 0.31
CA GLU A 89 -10.52 -10.81 0.76
C GLU A 89 -10.85 -10.95 2.26
N PRO A 90 -10.57 -9.93 3.09
CA PRO A 90 -11.00 -9.94 4.47
C PRO A 90 -12.52 -9.97 4.50
N GLN A 91 -13.11 -11.07 4.96
CA GLN A 91 -14.54 -11.14 5.17
C GLN A 91 -14.91 -10.11 6.23
N ILE A 92 -15.57 -9.03 5.81
CA ILE A 92 -16.27 -8.14 6.72
C ILE A 92 -17.42 -8.98 7.24
N ALA A 93 -17.21 -9.70 8.35
CA ALA A 93 -18.32 -10.21 9.11
C ALA A 93 -19.20 -8.99 9.41
N PRO A 94 -20.47 -8.94 8.93
CA PRO A 94 -21.33 -7.84 9.27
C PRO A 94 -21.29 -7.75 10.79
N ALA A 95 -21.01 -6.55 11.32
CA ALA A 95 -21.37 -6.28 12.69
C ALA A 95 -22.87 -6.57 12.74
N SER A 96 -23.23 -7.76 13.21
CA SER A 96 -24.61 -8.13 13.35
C SER A 96 -25.20 -7.06 14.26
N GLU A 97 -26.04 -6.20 13.68
CA GLU A 97 -27.08 -5.47 14.36
C GLU A 97 -28.05 -6.52 14.96
N GLY A 98 -27.54 -7.26 15.94
CA GLY A 98 -28.22 -8.33 16.63
C GLY A 98 -28.61 -7.79 17.98
N LYS A 99 -29.86 -7.34 18.07
CA LYS A 99 -30.57 -7.05 19.32
C LYS A 99 -30.07 -7.92 20.47
N ARG A 100 -29.79 -7.26 21.61
CA ARG A 100 -29.64 -7.85 22.94
C ARG A 100 -30.45 -9.16 23.07
N LYS A 101 -29.75 -10.29 23.16
CA LYS A 101 -30.19 -11.41 24.00
C LYS A 101 -29.10 -11.66 25.03
N LYS A 102 -29.34 -11.14 26.23
CA LYS A 102 -28.69 -11.63 27.45
C LYS A 102 -29.16 -13.07 27.61
N GLU A 103 -28.35 -14.03 27.19
CA GLU A 103 -28.53 -15.41 27.64
C GLU A 103 -27.17 -16.11 27.69
N ASN A 104 -26.77 -16.40 28.94
CA ASN A 104 -25.75 -17.32 29.42
C ASN A 104 -24.26 -17.10 29.04
N GLY A 105 -23.49 -16.79 30.09
CA GLY A 105 -22.06 -17.08 30.18
C GLY A 105 -21.14 -15.94 29.77
N ASP A 106 -20.37 -15.42 30.73
CA ASP A 106 -19.25 -14.49 30.55
C ASP A 106 -18.14 -15.05 29.61
N GLU A 107 -18.24 -16.32 29.20
CA GLU A 107 -17.34 -17.00 28.25
C GLU A 107 -17.73 -16.76 26.77
N GLY A 108 -19.02 -16.77 26.41
CA GLY A 108 -19.47 -16.62 25.02
C GLY A 108 -19.19 -15.23 24.43
N GLY A 109 -19.30 -14.18 25.25
CA GLY A 109 -18.94 -12.81 24.85
C GLY A 109 -17.44 -12.61 24.65
N LYS A 110 -16.60 -13.25 25.49
CA LYS A 110 -15.14 -13.17 25.38
C LYS A 110 -14.62 -13.87 24.13
N ASP A 111 -15.21 -15.01 23.76
CA ASP A 111 -14.82 -15.75 22.55
C ASP A 111 -15.24 -15.04 21.26
N MET A 112 -16.42 -14.43 21.22
CA MET A 112 -16.86 -13.59 20.10
C MET A 112 -15.94 -12.38 19.90
N MET A 113 -15.56 -11.69 20.99
CA MET A 113 -14.66 -10.53 20.93
C MET A 113 -13.24 -10.92 20.49
N LYS A 114 -12.72 -12.06 20.95
CA LYS A 114 -11.42 -12.61 20.49
C LYS A 114 -11.45 -12.96 19.01
N LYS A 115 -12.54 -13.58 18.52
CA LYS A 115 -12.71 -13.93 17.10
C LYS A 115 -12.74 -12.68 16.23
N HIS A 116 -13.48 -11.65 16.63
CA HIS A 116 -13.52 -10.37 15.92
C HIS A 116 -12.14 -9.70 15.87
N ARG A 117 -11.44 -9.62 17.01
CA ARG A 117 -10.08 -9.08 17.11
C ARG A 117 -9.11 -9.79 16.16
N ARG A 118 -9.20 -11.13 16.07
CA ARG A 118 -8.40 -11.94 15.15
C ARG A 118 -8.72 -11.66 13.68
N GLN A 119 -9.99 -11.48 13.33
CA GLN A 119 -10.40 -11.13 11.96
C GLN A 119 -9.89 -9.74 11.55
N VAL A 120 -9.98 -8.75 12.43
CA VAL A 120 -9.46 -7.40 12.17
C VAL A 120 -7.93 -7.43 12.04
N PHE A 121 -7.22 -8.20 12.87
CA PHE A 121 -5.78 -8.38 12.74
C PHE A 121 -5.40 -9.02 11.40
N TYR A 122 -6.13 -10.07 11.01
CA TYR A 122 -5.93 -10.74 9.73
C TYR A 122 -6.15 -9.80 8.55
N SER A 123 -7.18 -8.94 8.60
CA SER A 123 -7.39 -7.88 7.62
C SER A 123 -6.17 -6.97 7.51
N GLY A 124 -5.57 -6.56 8.63
CA GLY A 124 -4.35 -5.76 8.61
C GLY A 124 -3.15 -6.46 7.98
N ILE A 125 -2.97 -7.76 8.22
CA ILE A 125 -1.89 -8.56 7.58
C ILE A 125 -2.13 -8.66 6.07
N VAL A 126 -3.34 -8.98 5.64
CA VAL A 126 -3.71 -9.07 4.22
C VAL A 126 -3.49 -7.74 3.53
N THR A 127 -3.92 -6.64 4.15
CA THR A 127 -3.69 -5.28 3.64
C THR A 127 -2.20 -4.97 3.51
N ALA A 128 -1.38 -5.33 4.51
CA ALA A 128 0.07 -5.15 4.43
C ALA A 128 0.71 -5.95 3.28
N ILE A 129 0.25 -7.18 3.03
CA ILE A 129 0.72 -7.99 1.90
C ILE A 129 0.30 -7.37 0.57
N GLY A 130 -0.96 -6.94 0.44
CA GLY A 130 -1.47 -6.28 -0.76
C GLY A 130 -0.70 -5.00 -1.09
N ILE A 131 -0.45 -4.16 -0.08
CA ILE A 131 0.36 -2.95 -0.23
C ILE A 131 1.80 -3.29 -0.58
N SER A 132 2.42 -4.30 0.06
CA SER A 132 3.78 -4.73 -0.34
C SER A 132 3.86 -5.12 -1.82
N LEU A 133 2.83 -5.78 -2.36
CA LEU A 133 2.75 -6.14 -3.77
C LEU A 133 2.47 -4.94 -4.69
N HIS A 134 1.92 -3.85 -4.16
CA HIS A 134 1.71 -2.58 -4.86
C HIS A 134 2.99 -1.74 -4.90
N ASN A 135 3.66 -1.60 -3.76
CA ASN A 135 4.89 -0.81 -3.57
C ASN A 135 6.08 -1.40 -4.35
N LEU A 136 6.10 -2.71 -4.60
CA LEU A 136 7.16 -3.32 -5.41
C LEU A 136 7.22 -2.72 -6.85
N PRO A 137 6.12 -2.72 -7.64
CA PRO A 137 6.04 -1.98 -8.90
C PRO A 137 6.37 -0.49 -8.81
N GLU A 138 6.00 0.20 -7.72
CA GLU A 138 6.32 1.61 -7.53
C GLU A 138 7.83 1.86 -7.42
N GLY A 139 8.53 1.00 -6.67
CA GLY A 139 9.98 1.00 -6.59
C GLY A 139 10.64 0.81 -7.96
N MET A 140 10.13 -0.15 -8.75
CA MET A 140 10.58 -0.36 -10.13
C MET A 140 10.35 0.89 -10.99
N ALA A 141 9.20 1.56 -10.82
CA ALA A 141 8.87 2.78 -11.54
C ALA A 141 9.81 3.94 -11.19
N VAL A 142 10.13 4.13 -9.90
CA VAL A 142 11.12 5.14 -9.46
C VAL A 142 12.47 4.89 -10.13
N PHE A 143 12.96 3.64 -10.16
CA PHE A 143 14.21 3.30 -10.84
C PHE A 143 14.16 3.65 -12.33
N LEU A 144 13.14 3.17 -13.06
CA LEU A 144 13.00 3.44 -14.49
C LEU A 144 12.85 4.95 -14.79
N GLY A 145 12.14 5.68 -13.92
CA GLY A 145 12.03 7.13 -13.99
C GLY A 145 13.37 7.83 -13.76
N SER A 146 14.17 7.39 -12.79
CA SER A 146 15.51 7.90 -12.55
C SER A 146 16.47 7.68 -13.73
N LEU A 147 16.32 6.58 -14.48
CA LEU A 147 17.10 6.34 -15.71
C LEU A 147 16.79 7.35 -16.82
N LYS A 148 15.56 7.88 -16.87
CA LYS A 148 15.17 8.94 -17.81
C LYS A 148 15.68 10.32 -17.39
N GLY A 149 16.01 10.48 -16.11
CA GLY A 149 16.67 11.66 -15.56
C GLY A 149 16.27 11.95 -14.11
N LEU A 150 17.17 12.62 -13.38
CA LEU A 150 16.99 12.92 -11.95
C LEU A 150 15.67 13.66 -11.66
N ARG A 151 15.27 14.62 -12.52
CA ARG A 151 14.02 15.38 -12.34
C ARG A 151 12.78 14.50 -12.44
N VAL A 152 12.77 13.53 -13.35
CA VAL A 152 11.65 12.58 -13.52
C VAL A 152 11.57 11.67 -12.29
N GLY A 153 12.70 11.09 -11.89
CA GLY A 153 12.78 10.27 -10.68
C GLY A 153 12.33 11.02 -9.41
N LEU A 154 12.75 12.28 -9.23
CA LEU A 154 12.33 13.11 -8.08
C LEU A 154 10.82 13.38 -8.08
N ASN A 155 10.25 13.76 -9.22
CA ASN A 155 8.82 14.03 -9.33
C ASN A 155 8.00 12.76 -9.01
N LEU A 156 8.43 11.63 -9.56
CA LEU A 156 7.77 10.35 -9.35
C LEU A 156 7.86 9.90 -7.89
N ALA A 157 9.06 9.96 -7.30
CA ALA A 157 9.28 9.61 -5.89
C ALA A 157 8.48 10.49 -4.93
N PHE A 158 8.36 11.80 -5.22
CA PHE A 158 7.55 12.70 -4.40
C PHE A 158 6.06 12.36 -4.51
N ALA A 159 5.55 12.06 -5.71
CA ALA A 159 4.16 11.69 -5.90
C ALA A 159 3.82 10.35 -5.22
N ILE A 160 4.72 9.36 -5.32
CA ILE A 160 4.60 8.06 -4.61
C ILE A 160 4.67 8.28 -3.09
N ALA A 161 5.60 9.09 -2.60
CA ALA A 161 5.68 9.42 -1.17
C ALA A 161 4.38 10.02 -0.62
N LEU A 162 3.66 10.84 -1.42
CA LEU A 162 2.35 11.38 -1.02
C LEU A 162 1.24 10.32 -1.06
N HIS A 163 1.29 9.37 -2.00
CA HIS A 163 0.37 8.25 -2.10
C HIS A 163 0.50 7.28 -0.92
N ASN A 164 1.75 7.03 -0.49
CA ASN A 164 2.08 6.04 0.54
C ASN A 164 1.62 6.41 1.95
N ILE A 165 1.42 7.71 2.23
CA ILE A 165 0.90 8.15 3.53
C ILE A 165 -0.51 7.57 3.78
N PRO A 166 -1.49 7.76 2.87
CA PRO A 166 -2.78 7.07 2.92
C PRO A 166 -2.69 5.54 3.07
N GLU A 167 -1.78 4.88 2.37
CA GLU A 167 -1.59 3.43 2.46
C GLU A 167 -1.10 2.99 3.84
N GLY A 168 -0.14 3.72 4.40
CA GLY A 168 0.37 3.51 5.75
C GLY A 168 -0.73 3.58 6.80
N VAL A 169 -1.67 4.52 6.64
CA VAL A 169 -2.88 4.60 7.47
C VAL A 169 -3.76 3.35 7.31
N ALA A 170 -3.93 2.87 6.08
CA ALA A 170 -4.75 1.69 5.78
C ALA A 170 -4.19 0.39 6.36
N VAL A 171 -2.86 0.22 6.42
CA VAL A 171 -2.22 -0.91 7.12
C VAL A 171 -2.34 -0.76 8.64
N ALA A 172 -2.01 0.42 9.16
CA ALA A 172 -1.86 0.62 10.60
C ALA A 172 -3.18 0.54 11.36
N LEU A 173 -4.29 1.01 10.78
CA LEU A 173 -5.60 1.03 11.44
C LEU A 173 -6.10 -0.33 11.92
N PRO A 174 -6.30 -1.34 11.05
CA PRO A 174 -6.77 -2.65 11.47
C PRO A 174 -5.80 -3.34 12.43
N VAL A 175 -4.48 -3.18 12.22
CA VAL A 175 -3.48 -3.74 13.14
C VAL A 175 -3.58 -3.10 14.52
N TYR A 176 -3.62 -1.77 14.59
CA TYR A 176 -3.69 -1.05 15.86
C TYR A 176 -5.01 -1.33 16.59
N PHE A 177 -6.15 -1.34 15.90
CA PHE A 177 -7.43 -1.69 16.51
C PHE A 177 -7.43 -3.13 17.05
N ALA A 178 -6.86 -4.05 16.28
CA ALA A 178 -6.81 -5.44 16.67
C ALA A 178 -5.80 -5.69 17.79
N THR A 179 -4.65 -5.05 17.84
CA THR A 179 -3.60 -5.44 18.81
C THR A 179 -3.42 -4.47 19.96
N GLN A 180 -3.88 -3.22 19.79
CA GLN A 180 -3.60 -2.09 20.69
C GLN A 180 -2.09 -1.79 20.80
N SER A 181 -1.26 -2.37 19.93
CA SER A 181 0.19 -2.17 19.89
C SER A 181 0.55 -1.19 18.80
N LYS A 182 1.01 0.00 19.21
CA LYS A 182 1.55 1.04 18.32
C LYS A 182 2.75 0.49 17.51
N TRP A 183 3.59 -0.31 18.16
CA TRP A 183 4.78 -0.88 17.54
C TRP A 183 4.45 -1.91 16.46
N GLU A 184 3.45 -2.76 16.66
CA GLU A 184 3.06 -3.74 15.64
C GLU A 184 2.46 -3.07 14.40
N ALA A 185 1.62 -2.05 14.59
CA ALA A 185 1.05 -1.27 13.49
C ALA A 185 2.15 -0.55 12.69
N PHE A 186 3.08 0.12 13.38
CA PHE A 186 4.22 0.77 12.74
C PHE A 186 5.14 -0.23 12.01
N LYS A 187 5.45 -1.37 12.65
CA LYS A 187 6.32 -2.40 12.09
C LYS A 187 5.73 -2.99 10.81
N LEU A 188 4.45 -3.36 10.81
CA LEU A 188 3.81 -3.93 9.61
C LEU A 188 3.77 -2.94 8.44
N ALA A 189 3.42 -1.68 8.70
CA ALA A 189 3.42 -0.64 7.66
C ALA A 189 4.83 -0.33 7.13
N THR A 190 5.84 -0.35 8.00
CA THR A 190 7.24 -0.15 7.60
C THR A 190 7.75 -1.32 6.77
N LEU A 191 7.42 -2.55 7.17
CA LEU A 191 7.80 -3.74 6.41
C LEU A 191 7.15 -3.76 5.03
N SER A 192 5.91 -3.30 4.89
CA SER A 192 5.27 -3.18 3.56
C SER A 192 5.92 -2.08 2.71
N GLY A 193 6.27 -0.93 3.31
CA GLY A 193 6.96 0.15 2.60
C GLY A 193 8.35 -0.24 2.08
N PHE A 194 9.05 -1.17 2.73
CA PHE A 194 10.33 -1.68 2.22
C PHE A 194 10.22 -2.47 0.90
N ALA A 195 9.02 -2.79 0.43
CA ALA A 195 8.85 -3.37 -0.90
C ALA A 195 9.30 -2.41 -2.03
N GLU A 196 9.24 -1.09 -1.84
CA GLU A 196 9.72 -0.12 -2.83
C GLU A 196 11.23 -0.20 -3.09
N PRO A 197 12.13 -0.07 -2.09
CA PRO A 197 13.55 -0.23 -2.36
C PRO A 197 13.89 -1.65 -2.85
N LEU A 198 13.14 -2.68 -2.44
CA LEU A 198 13.27 -4.02 -3.02
C LEU A 198 12.92 -4.03 -4.52
N GLY A 199 11.90 -3.27 -4.94
CA GLY A 199 11.54 -3.09 -6.34
C GLY A 199 12.71 -2.54 -7.16
N VAL A 200 13.44 -1.56 -6.63
CA VAL A 200 14.66 -1.05 -7.27
C VAL A 200 15.74 -2.12 -7.39
N VAL A 201 15.95 -2.92 -6.33
CA VAL A 201 16.95 -4.01 -6.36
C VAL A 201 16.62 -5.04 -7.44
N VAL A 202 15.35 -5.39 -7.62
CA VAL A 202 14.90 -6.39 -8.61
C VAL A 202 15.24 -6.00 -10.05
N VAL A 203 15.23 -4.69 -10.38
CA VAL A 203 15.46 -4.20 -11.75
C VAL A 203 16.80 -3.49 -11.95
N GLY A 204 17.47 -3.10 -10.86
CA GLY A 204 18.66 -2.26 -10.87
C GLY A 204 19.97 -2.95 -10.49
N VAL A 205 19.93 -4.23 -10.10
CA VAL A 205 21.10 -5.07 -9.77
C VAL A 205 21.12 -6.30 -10.66
#